data_AF-A0A645FZU6-F1
#
_entry.id   AF-A0A645FZU6-F1
#
_cell.length_a   1.000
_cell.length_b   1.000
_cell.length_c   1.000
_cell.angle_alpha   90.00
_cell.angle_beta   90.00
_cell.angle_gamma   90.00
#
_symmetry.space_group_name_H-M   'P 1'
#
loop_
_entity.id
_entity.type
_entity.pdbx_description
1 polymer ?
#
loop_
_entity_poly.entity_id
_entity_poly.type
_entity_poly.pdbx_seq_one_letter_code
_entity_poly.pdbx_strand_id
1 'polypeptide(L)'
;MKNLGILSSDDIYTNMGLLVSDQCKHSIKFAVFQGTDKLVFRDRKELTGSLFAQLTDAYKTIDFYNSTKATFHDLFRTDERDYPEDAVREALLNAIVHRDYSFSGSTFINLYSDRLEMISLGGLVSGLSLEAAMLGASQPRNEKLAALFYRMKLIEAYGTGISKIISCYKGLTVQPKFENVEGAFRAVLPNIHAKVLSAEEQKYLPILRLFEKQKEITRSDVEEALGSGTTHAINILKEMLDKDLISKVGNGRLTRYVKK
;
A
#
# COMPACT_ATOMS: atom_id res chain seq x y z
N MET A 1 13.48 -26.68 19.20
CA MET A 1 13.11 -25.32 19.65
C MET A 1 14.31 -24.50 20.17
N LYS A 2 15.23 -25.05 20.99
CA LYS A 2 16.45 -24.33 21.47
C LYS A 2 17.35 -23.80 20.35
N ASN A 3 17.71 -24.64 19.37
CA ASN A 3 18.55 -24.25 18.21
C ASN A 3 17.92 -23.18 17.29
N LEU A 4 16.61 -22.97 17.41
CA LEU A 4 15.90 -21.91 16.69
C LEU A 4 15.92 -20.60 17.47
N GLY A 5 16.22 -20.63 18.78
CA GLY A 5 16.16 -19.46 19.67
C GLY A 5 14.79 -19.26 20.32
N ILE A 6 13.85 -20.21 20.16
CA ILE A 6 12.50 -20.18 20.75
C ILE A 6 12.55 -20.46 22.26
N LEU A 7 13.43 -21.38 22.67
CA LEU A 7 13.70 -21.73 24.07
C LEU A 7 15.14 -21.32 24.45
N SER A 8 15.33 -20.94 25.71
CA SER A 8 16.65 -20.77 26.32
C SER A 8 17.32 -22.13 26.60
N SER A 9 18.56 -22.11 27.11
CA SER A 9 19.24 -23.31 27.61
C SER A 9 18.42 -24.02 28.69
N ASP A 10 17.68 -23.24 29.49
CA ASP A 10 16.96 -23.69 30.68
C ASP A 10 15.48 -23.98 30.40
N ASP A 11 15.11 -24.20 29.12
CA ASP A 11 13.74 -24.52 28.67
C ASP A 11 12.70 -23.43 28.93
N ILE A 12 13.13 -22.17 29.02
CA ILE A 12 12.25 -20.99 29.13
C ILE A 12 11.99 -20.40 27.74
N TYR A 13 10.74 -20.06 27.43
CA TYR A 13 10.38 -19.38 26.18
C TYR A 13 10.98 -17.98 26.10
N THR A 14 11.60 -17.67 24.97
CA THR A 14 12.22 -16.36 24.73
C THR A 14 11.21 -15.37 24.12
N ASN A 15 11.60 -14.09 24.04
CA ASN A 15 10.83 -13.10 23.27
C ASN A 15 10.66 -13.50 21.81
N MET A 16 11.62 -14.24 21.23
CA MET A 16 11.44 -14.78 19.89
C MET A 16 10.32 -15.83 19.87
N GLY A 17 10.30 -16.72 20.88
CA GLY A 17 9.21 -17.69 21.06
C GLY A 17 7.84 -17.03 21.18
N LEU A 18 7.75 -15.87 21.84
CA LEU A 18 6.52 -15.07 21.91
C LEU A 18 6.09 -14.52 20.54
N LEU A 19 7.02 -14.07 19.70
CA LEU A 19 6.71 -13.54 18.37
C LEU A 19 6.15 -14.63 17.43
N VAL A 20 6.70 -15.84 17.51
CA VAL A 20 6.32 -16.94 16.61
C VAL A 20 5.20 -17.82 17.16
N SER A 21 4.63 -17.48 18.32
CA SER A 21 3.46 -18.15 18.89
C SER A 21 2.20 -17.31 18.73
N ASP A 22 1.03 -17.92 18.94
CA ASP A 22 -0.26 -17.22 18.90
C ASP A 22 -0.45 -16.21 20.04
N GLN A 23 0.50 -16.13 20.97
CA GLN A 23 0.54 -15.14 22.04
C GLN A 23 1.24 -13.83 21.63
N CYS A 24 1.72 -13.73 20.38
CA CYS A 24 2.31 -12.51 19.84
C CYS A 24 1.33 -11.33 20.00
N LYS A 25 1.81 -10.26 20.66
CA LYS A 25 1.00 -9.07 20.96
C LYS A 25 1.04 -8.02 19.84
N HIS A 26 1.93 -8.18 18.87
CA HIS A 26 2.01 -7.28 17.72
C HIS A 26 1.03 -7.70 16.64
N SER A 27 0.57 -6.74 15.85
CA SER A 27 -0.39 -6.96 14.78
C SER A 27 0.01 -6.25 13.49
N ILE A 28 -0.56 -6.71 12.38
CA ILE A 28 -0.58 -5.98 11.12
C ILE A 28 -1.98 -5.38 10.94
N LYS A 29 -2.07 -4.07 10.76
CA LYS A 29 -3.31 -3.38 10.38
C LYS A 29 -3.33 -3.20 8.87
N PHE A 30 -4.27 -3.88 8.23
CA PHE A 30 -4.54 -3.76 6.81
C PHE A 30 -5.72 -2.80 6.60
N ALA A 31 -5.54 -1.79 5.76
CA ALA A 31 -6.57 -0.83 5.42
C ALA A 31 -6.67 -0.64 3.91
N VAL A 32 -7.91 -0.59 3.41
CA VAL A 32 -8.19 -0.23 2.02
C VAL A 32 -8.86 1.13 1.99
N PHE A 33 -8.34 2.02 1.17
CA PHE A 33 -8.83 3.39 1.04
C PHE A 33 -9.61 3.58 -0.27
N GLN A 34 -10.59 4.48 -0.24
CA GLN A 34 -11.24 4.97 -1.46
C GLN A 34 -10.36 6.06 -2.08
N GLY A 35 -9.64 5.71 -3.16
CA GLY A 35 -8.77 6.65 -3.86
C GLY A 35 -7.33 6.67 -3.33
N THR A 36 -6.68 7.83 -3.43
CA THR A 36 -5.22 8.00 -3.20
C THR A 36 -4.87 8.62 -1.84
N ASP A 37 -5.89 9.06 -1.08
CA ASP A 37 -5.78 9.69 0.22
C ASP A 37 -6.18 8.75 1.38
N LYS A 38 -5.91 9.13 2.63
CA LYS A 38 -6.22 8.35 3.83
C LYS A 38 -7.57 8.71 4.47
N LEU A 39 -8.49 9.35 3.74
CA LEU A 39 -9.68 9.94 4.35
C LEU A 39 -10.84 8.96 4.52
N VAL A 40 -11.06 8.10 3.52
CA VAL A 40 -12.22 7.20 3.49
C VAL A 40 -11.79 5.75 3.43
N PHE A 41 -12.08 5.00 4.49
CA PHE A 41 -11.87 3.56 4.54
C PHE A 41 -12.96 2.84 3.73
N ARG A 42 -12.54 1.98 2.81
CA ARG A 42 -13.39 0.97 2.16
C ARG A 42 -13.48 -0.30 3.01
N ASP A 43 -12.35 -0.72 3.56
CA ASP A 43 -12.26 -1.92 4.40
C ASP A 43 -11.08 -1.80 5.37
N ARG A 44 -11.12 -2.55 6.47
CA ARG A 44 -10.02 -2.65 7.44
C ARG A 44 -10.03 -4.02 8.11
N LYS A 45 -8.83 -4.56 8.31
CA LYS A 45 -8.62 -5.81 9.02
C LYS A 45 -7.40 -5.69 9.93
N GLU A 46 -7.52 -6.24 11.14
CA GLU A 46 -6.38 -6.41 12.03
C GLU A 46 -5.98 -7.89 12.03
N LEU A 47 -4.72 -8.15 11.71
CA LEU A 47 -4.14 -9.48 11.60
C LEU A 47 -3.28 -9.75 12.84
N THR A 48 -3.63 -10.79 13.58
CA THR A 48 -3.03 -11.14 14.87
C THR A 48 -2.56 -12.61 14.89
N GLY A 49 -2.08 -13.09 16.03
CA GLY A 49 -1.48 -14.43 16.16
C GLY A 49 0.01 -14.42 15.85
N SER A 50 0.61 -15.58 15.62
CA SER A 50 2.05 -15.69 15.31
C SER A 50 2.45 -14.84 14.10
N LEU A 51 3.73 -14.44 14.02
CA LEU A 51 4.24 -13.76 12.82
C LEU A 51 4.01 -14.54 11.53
N PHE A 52 3.94 -15.87 11.60
CA PHE A 52 3.63 -16.72 10.44
C PHE A 52 2.16 -16.67 10.04
N ALA A 53 1.25 -16.65 11.01
CA ALA A 53 -0.18 -16.43 10.76
C ALA A 53 -0.40 -15.04 10.14
N GLN A 54 0.20 -14.00 10.74
CA GLN A 54 0.13 -12.64 10.22
C GLN A 54 0.70 -12.51 8.80
N LEU A 55 1.85 -13.13 8.50
CA LEU A 55 2.44 -13.18 7.16
C LEU A 55 1.47 -13.82 6.15
N THR A 56 0.93 -14.99 6.50
CA THR A 56 0.04 -15.77 5.62
C THR A 56 -1.25 -15.01 5.35
N ASP A 57 -1.87 -14.47 6.39
CA ASP A 57 -3.13 -13.76 6.26
C ASP A 57 -2.96 -12.41 5.56
N ALA A 58 -1.84 -11.71 5.78
CA ALA A 58 -1.52 -10.48 5.07
C ALA A 58 -1.34 -10.74 3.59
N TYR A 59 -0.55 -11.76 3.23
CA TYR A 59 -0.33 -12.12 1.82
C TYR A 59 -1.63 -12.50 1.12
N LYS A 60 -2.46 -13.37 1.73
CA LYS A 60 -3.79 -13.74 1.19
C LYS A 60 -4.71 -12.53 1.05
N THR A 61 -4.69 -11.61 2.00
CA THR A 61 -5.52 -10.40 1.95
C THR A 61 -5.06 -9.46 0.83
N ILE A 62 -3.74 -9.29 0.65
CA ILE A 62 -3.20 -8.52 -0.48
C ILE A 62 -3.57 -9.18 -1.81
N ASP A 63 -3.34 -10.48 -1.94
CA ASP A 63 -3.64 -11.25 -3.16
C ASP A 63 -5.13 -11.18 -3.55
N PHE A 64 -6.03 -11.21 -2.56
CA PHE A 64 -7.46 -11.04 -2.77
C PHE A 64 -7.82 -9.69 -3.41
N TYR A 65 -7.14 -8.61 -3.03
CA TYR A 65 -7.36 -7.28 -3.62
C TYR A 65 -6.47 -6.99 -4.84
N ASN A 66 -5.41 -7.78 -5.06
CA ASN A 66 -4.50 -7.67 -6.20
C ASN A 66 -5.22 -8.19 -7.45
N SER A 67 -6.13 -7.35 -7.96
CA SER A 67 -7.09 -7.72 -8.98
C SER A 67 -6.37 -8.15 -10.24
N THR A 68 -6.82 -9.26 -10.82
CA THR A 68 -6.38 -9.70 -12.12
C THR A 68 -7.12 -8.92 -13.19
N LYS A 69 -6.40 -8.11 -13.98
CA LYS A 69 -6.95 -7.52 -15.20
C LYS A 69 -6.64 -8.46 -16.36
N ALA A 70 -7.69 -8.88 -17.05
CA ALA A 70 -7.54 -9.53 -18.35
C ALA A 70 -7.19 -8.48 -19.39
N THR A 71 -5.93 -8.46 -19.82
CA THR A 71 -5.47 -7.74 -21.00
C THR A 71 -5.47 -8.68 -22.21
N PHE A 72 -5.65 -8.16 -23.41
CA PHE A 72 -5.56 -8.94 -24.64
C PHE A 72 -4.37 -8.42 -25.44
N HIS A 73 -3.42 -9.29 -25.73
CA HIS A 73 -2.34 -9.05 -26.68
C HIS A 73 -2.60 -9.93 -27.90
N ASP A 74 -2.94 -9.30 -29.03
CA ASP A 74 -3.45 -9.93 -30.26
C ASP A 74 -4.68 -10.84 -30.00
N LEU A 75 -4.53 -12.15 -30.13
CA LEU A 75 -5.58 -13.14 -29.90
C LEU A 75 -5.52 -13.75 -28.49
N PHE A 76 -4.51 -13.42 -27.69
CA PHE A 76 -4.24 -14.07 -26.41
C PHE A 76 -4.63 -13.19 -25.23
N ARG A 77 -5.40 -13.76 -24.31
CA ARG A 77 -5.68 -13.15 -23.01
C ARG A 77 -4.49 -13.36 -22.08
N THR A 78 -4.00 -12.29 -21.51
CA THR A 78 -3.01 -12.27 -20.44
C THR A 78 -3.67 -11.73 -19.17
N ASP A 79 -3.53 -12.46 -18.08
CA ASP A 79 -4.04 -12.08 -16.78
C ASP A 79 -2.90 -11.41 -16.01
N GLU A 80 -2.95 -10.08 -15.90
CA GLU A 80 -1.92 -9.28 -15.22
C GLU A 80 -2.42 -8.80 -13.85
N ARG A 81 -1.53 -8.87 -12.86
CA ARG A 81 -1.79 -8.44 -11.48
C ARG A 81 -1.41 -6.96 -11.32
N ASP A 82 -2.23 -6.20 -10.58
CA ASP A 82 -1.94 -4.79 -10.24
C ASP A 82 -0.56 -4.59 -9.57
N TYR A 83 -0.05 -5.59 -8.83
CA TYR A 83 1.27 -5.60 -8.23
C TYR A 83 2.01 -6.92 -8.53
N PRO A 84 3.31 -6.88 -8.92
CA PRO A 84 4.10 -8.08 -9.07
C PRO A 84 4.18 -8.90 -7.77
N GLU A 85 3.87 -10.19 -7.84
CA GLU A 85 3.76 -11.04 -6.64
C GLU A 85 5.08 -11.14 -5.87
N ASP A 86 6.21 -11.23 -6.58
CA ASP A 86 7.55 -11.25 -5.98
C ASP A 86 7.87 -9.95 -5.21
N ALA A 87 7.45 -8.80 -5.74
CA ALA A 87 7.64 -7.50 -5.08
C ALA A 87 6.81 -7.39 -3.80
N VAL A 88 5.55 -7.84 -3.85
CA VAL A 88 4.66 -7.90 -2.68
C VAL A 88 5.23 -8.81 -1.61
N ARG A 89 5.65 -10.03 -1.99
CA ARG A 89 6.22 -11.03 -1.08
C ARG A 89 7.45 -10.48 -0.36
N GLU A 90 8.36 -9.87 -1.11
CA GLU A 90 9.61 -9.34 -0.58
C GLU A 90 9.39 -8.12 0.32
N ALA A 91 8.52 -7.19 -0.07
CA ALA A 91 8.17 -6.03 0.75
C ALA A 91 7.51 -6.45 2.08
N LEU A 92 6.62 -7.44 2.04
CA LEU A 92 5.92 -7.94 3.23
C LEU A 92 6.87 -8.64 4.20
N LEU A 93 7.75 -9.50 3.68
CA LEU A 93 8.79 -10.15 4.48
C LEU A 93 9.71 -9.13 5.12
N ASN A 94 10.15 -8.11 4.37
CA ASN A 94 10.98 -7.04 4.91
C ASN A 94 10.28 -6.26 6.02
N ALA A 95 8.98 -5.94 5.85
CA ALA A 95 8.18 -5.24 6.85
C ALA A 95 7.96 -6.03 8.15
N ILE A 96 8.10 -7.35 8.12
CA ILE A 96 8.00 -8.23 9.30
C ILE A 96 9.39 -8.44 9.91
N VAL A 97 10.37 -8.88 9.12
CA VAL A 97 11.70 -9.29 9.62
C VAL A 97 12.51 -8.10 10.16
N HIS A 98 12.43 -6.94 9.50
CA HIS A 98 13.21 -5.76 9.89
C HIS A 98 12.47 -4.81 10.85
N ARG A 99 11.23 -5.14 11.23
CA ARG A 99 10.46 -4.36 12.21
C ARG A 99 11.18 -4.30 13.56
N ASP A 100 11.13 -3.15 14.19
CA ASP A 100 11.50 -2.99 15.59
C ASP A 100 10.35 -3.41 16.52
N TYR A 101 10.55 -4.57 17.14
CA TYR A 101 9.60 -5.19 18.07
C TYR A 101 9.59 -4.59 19.47
N SER A 102 10.42 -3.58 19.75
CA SER A 102 10.30 -2.79 20.99
C SER A 102 9.07 -1.87 20.97
N PHE A 103 8.61 -1.44 19.78
CA PHE A 103 7.41 -0.62 19.65
C PHE A 103 6.12 -1.45 19.74
N SER A 104 5.12 -0.93 20.45
CA SER A 104 3.81 -1.55 20.60
C SER A 104 2.88 -1.35 19.39
N GLY A 105 3.11 -0.33 18.56
CA GLY A 105 2.25 -0.02 17.41
C GLY A 105 2.28 -1.08 16.30
N SER A 106 1.23 -1.16 15.50
CA SER A 106 1.12 -2.16 14.41
C SER A 106 2.03 -1.85 13.23
N THR A 107 2.37 -2.87 12.44
CA THR A 107 2.78 -2.66 11.03
C THR A 107 1.54 -2.28 10.24
N PHE A 108 1.65 -1.32 9.33
CA PHE A 108 0.53 -0.89 8.49
C PHE A 108 0.70 -1.38 7.06
N ILE A 109 -0.35 -1.93 6.49
CA ILE A 109 -0.47 -2.21 5.06
C ILE A 109 -1.65 -1.41 4.55
N ASN A 110 -1.37 -0.39 3.74
CA ASN A 110 -2.37 0.53 3.22
C ASN A 110 -2.50 0.33 1.71
N LEU A 111 -3.67 -0.12 1.26
CA LEU A 111 -3.99 -0.25 -0.15
C LEU A 111 -4.82 0.95 -0.61
N TYR A 112 -4.29 1.66 -1.60
CA TYR A 112 -4.94 2.79 -2.28
C TYR A 112 -5.33 2.37 -3.70
N SER A 113 -6.03 3.26 -4.40
CA SER A 113 -6.35 3.06 -5.81
C SER A 113 -5.10 3.00 -6.71
N ASP A 114 -3.99 3.62 -6.31
CA ASP A 114 -2.79 3.80 -7.12
C ASP A 114 -1.54 3.10 -6.58
N ARG A 115 -1.55 2.61 -5.34
CA ARG A 115 -0.38 2.01 -4.70
C ARG A 115 -0.72 1.15 -3.50
N LEU A 116 0.22 0.30 -3.12
CA LEU A 116 0.28 -0.45 -1.88
C LEU A 116 1.44 0.10 -1.04
N GLU A 117 1.17 0.54 0.19
CA GLU A 117 2.19 0.99 1.14
C GLU A 117 2.33 -0.03 2.28
N MET A 118 3.56 -0.42 2.59
CA MET A 118 3.90 -1.22 3.78
C MET A 118 4.80 -0.41 4.68
N ILE A 119 4.35 -0.18 5.92
CA ILE A 119 5.02 0.69 6.90
C ILE A 119 5.34 -0.15 8.13
N SER A 120 6.63 -0.29 8.43
CA SER A 120 7.15 -0.97 9.61
C SER A 120 7.79 0.04 10.56
N LEU A 121 7.69 -0.22 11.86
CA LEU A 121 8.29 0.62 12.90
C LEU A 121 9.79 0.33 13.05
N GLY A 122 10.56 1.34 13.43
CA GLY A 122 11.98 1.22 13.78
C GLY A 122 12.99 1.71 12.75
N GLY A 123 12.57 1.99 11.52
CA GLY A 123 13.46 2.46 10.44
C GLY A 123 14.64 1.51 10.17
N LEU A 124 15.59 1.99 9.37
CA LEU A 124 16.89 1.33 9.22
C LEU A 124 17.67 1.35 10.56
N VAL A 125 18.53 0.36 10.76
CA VAL A 125 19.40 0.32 11.95
C VAL A 125 20.37 1.51 11.95
N SER A 126 20.77 1.96 13.14
CA SER A 126 21.72 3.08 13.26
C SER A 126 22.99 2.80 12.48
N GLY A 127 23.45 3.78 11.69
CA GLY A 127 24.61 3.66 10.81
C GLY A 127 24.32 3.06 9.43
N LEU A 128 23.13 2.54 9.17
CA LEU A 128 22.73 2.07 7.84
C LEU A 128 21.85 3.12 7.14
N SER A 129 22.37 3.71 6.05
CA SER A 129 21.63 4.67 5.24
C SER A 129 20.74 3.97 4.20
N LEU A 130 19.77 4.70 3.66
CA LEU A 130 18.91 4.18 2.59
C LEU A 130 19.72 3.88 1.32
N GLU A 131 20.68 4.73 0.99
CA GLU A 131 21.58 4.56 -0.17
C GLU A 131 22.40 3.28 -0.02
N ALA A 132 22.94 3.01 1.18
CA ALA A 132 23.65 1.77 1.46
C ALA A 132 22.72 0.55 1.33
N ALA A 133 21.50 0.64 1.84
CA ALA A 133 20.51 -0.42 1.68
C ALA A 133 20.14 -0.69 0.22
N MET A 134 20.05 0.36 -0.61
CA MET A 134 19.83 0.24 -2.05
C MET A 134 21.01 -0.40 -2.79
N LEU A 135 22.24 -0.31 -2.26
CA LEU A 135 23.42 -1.03 -2.77
C LEU A 135 23.49 -2.49 -2.30
N GLY A 136 22.52 -2.95 -1.51
CA GLY A 136 22.44 -4.33 -1.00
C GLY A 136 22.98 -4.51 0.41
N ALA A 137 23.35 -3.44 1.13
CA ALA A 137 23.69 -3.58 2.54
C ALA A 137 22.43 -3.91 3.35
N SER A 138 22.43 -5.06 4.03
CA SER A 138 21.31 -5.49 4.87
C SER A 138 21.80 -5.90 6.24
N GLN A 139 21.23 -5.28 7.28
CA GLN A 139 21.50 -5.62 8.66
C GLN A 139 20.17 -5.91 9.36
N PRO A 140 19.91 -7.16 9.78
CA PRO A 140 18.72 -7.47 10.56
C PRO A 140 18.86 -6.90 11.96
N ARG A 141 17.75 -6.35 12.49
CA ARG A 141 17.68 -5.89 13.89
C ARG A 141 17.57 -7.07 14.86
N ASN A 142 16.85 -8.10 14.47
CA ASN A 142 16.72 -9.35 15.21
C ASN A 142 17.32 -10.50 14.39
N GLU A 143 18.61 -10.78 14.62
CA GLU A 143 19.35 -11.82 13.91
C GLU A 143 18.72 -13.22 14.06
N LYS A 144 18.15 -13.54 15.23
CA LYS A 144 17.49 -14.84 15.46
C LYS A 144 16.21 -14.97 14.62
N LEU A 145 15.44 -13.89 14.50
CA LEU A 145 14.25 -13.87 13.66
C LEU A 145 14.63 -14.00 12.18
N ALA A 146 15.62 -13.24 11.70
CA ALA A 146 16.11 -13.34 10.33
C ALA A 146 16.65 -14.75 10.02
N ALA A 147 17.44 -15.34 10.93
CA ALA A 147 17.96 -16.69 10.79
C ALA A 147 16.84 -17.75 10.72
N LEU A 148 15.76 -17.56 11.49
CA LEU A 148 14.58 -18.43 11.43
C LEU A 148 13.91 -18.35 10.06
N PHE A 149 13.63 -17.14 9.56
CA PHE A 149 13.00 -16.93 8.25
C PHE A 149 13.88 -17.45 7.10
N TYR A 150 15.20 -17.30 7.21
CA TYR A 150 16.16 -17.87 6.26
C TYR A 150 16.10 -19.41 6.24
N ARG A 151 16.12 -20.06 7.42
CA ARG A 151 16.02 -21.53 7.53
C ARG A 151 14.70 -22.08 7.00
N MET A 152 13.63 -21.28 7.09
CA MET A 152 12.32 -21.61 6.51
C MET A 152 12.24 -21.33 5.01
N LYS A 153 13.33 -20.87 4.38
CA LYS A 153 13.40 -20.50 2.95
C LYS A 153 12.43 -19.38 2.57
N LEU A 154 12.07 -18.52 3.53
CA LEU A 154 11.21 -17.37 3.29
C LEU A 154 12.03 -16.17 2.78
N ILE A 155 13.25 -15.98 3.30
CA ILE A 155 14.15 -14.88 2.89
C ILE A 155 15.51 -15.40 2.41
N GLU A 156 16.21 -14.58 1.65
CA GLU A 156 17.62 -14.75 1.30
C GLU A 156 18.52 -13.96 2.27
N ALA A 157 19.80 -14.33 2.36
CA ALA A 157 20.78 -13.67 3.25
C ALA A 157 21.79 -12.77 2.49
N TYR A 158 21.49 -12.42 1.23
CA TYR A 158 22.42 -11.73 0.33
C TYR A 158 22.07 -10.25 0.06
N GLY A 159 21.17 -9.66 0.86
CA GLY A 159 20.81 -8.23 0.71
C GLY A 159 20.11 -7.88 -0.61
N THR A 160 19.57 -8.88 -1.31
CA THR A 160 18.97 -8.74 -2.64
C THR A 160 17.53 -8.22 -2.63
N GLY A 161 16.89 -8.12 -1.47
CA GLY A 161 15.44 -7.87 -1.37
C GLY A 161 14.98 -6.58 -2.04
N ILE A 162 15.63 -5.44 -1.77
CA ILE A 162 15.28 -4.16 -2.42
C ILE A 162 15.53 -4.23 -3.93
N SER A 163 16.66 -4.78 -4.35
CA SER A 163 16.99 -4.95 -5.77
C SER A 163 16.00 -5.88 -6.49
N LYS A 164 15.52 -6.93 -5.83
CA LYS A 164 14.50 -7.84 -6.35
C LYS A 164 13.18 -7.10 -6.58
N ILE A 165 12.74 -6.30 -5.61
CA ILE A 165 11.55 -5.45 -5.76
C ILE A 165 11.72 -4.49 -6.95
N ILE A 166 12.85 -3.78 -7.04
CA ILE A 166 13.13 -2.86 -8.16
C ILE A 166 13.12 -3.61 -9.50
N SER A 167 13.71 -4.82 -9.55
CA SER A 167 13.78 -5.61 -10.77
C SER A 167 12.40 -6.03 -11.30
N CYS A 168 11.42 -6.23 -10.41
CA CYS A 168 10.04 -6.56 -10.78
C CYS A 168 9.34 -5.42 -11.52
N TYR A 169 9.83 -4.18 -11.36
CA TYR A 169 9.29 -2.99 -12.01
C TYR A 169 10.14 -2.51 -13.20
N LYS A 170 11.21 -3.24 -13.56
CA LYS A 170 12.10 -2.83 -14.65
C LYS A 170 11.34 -2.76 -15.98
N GLY A 171 11.43 -1.60 -16.64
CA GLY A 171 10.74 -1.36 -17.91
C GLY A 171 9.29 -0.85 -17.77
N LEU A 172 8.76 -0.74 -16.55
CA LEU A 172 7.47 -0.12 -16.28
C LEU A 172 7.60 1.40 -16.11
N THR A 173 6.53 2.12 -16.40
CA THR A 173 6.44 3.59 -16.27
C THR A 173 6.46 4.06 -14.82
N VAL A 174 6.14 3.17 -13.88
CA VAL A 174 6.12 3.42 -12.45
C VAL A 174 7.20 2.59 -11.75
N GLN A 175 7.77 3.14 -10.68
CA GLN A 175 8.85 2.49 -9.91
C GLN A 175 8.52 2.50 -8.42
N PRO A 176 8.91 1.45 -7.67
CA PRO A 176 8.73 1.40 -6.23
C PRO A 176 9.56 2.49 -5.55
N LYS A 177 9.05 2.98 -4.42
CA LYS A 177 9.77 3.97 -3.59
C LYS A 177 9.99 3.41 -2.20
N PHE A 178 11.14 3.72 -1.65
CA PHE A 178 11.51 3.36 -0.29
C PHE A 178 11.83 4.64 0.47
N GLU A 179 11.32 4.75 1.68
CA GLU A 179 11.52 5.91 2.53
C GLU A 179 11.91 5.45 3.92
N ASN A 180 12.96 6.06 4.43
CA ASN A 180 13.41 5.88 5.80
C ASN A 180 13.28 7.21 6.52
N VAL A 181 12.45 7.25 7.55
CA VAL A 181 12.27 8.40 8.44
C VAL A 181 12.49 7.95 9.88
N GLU A 182 12.63 8.92 10.78
CA GLU A 182 12.80 8.60 12.19
C GLU A 182 11.64 7.74 12.70
N GLY A 183 11.98 6.54 13.19
CA GLY A 183 11.02 5.58 13.74
C GLY A 183 10.21 4.76 12.73
N ALA A 184 10.38 4.92 11.42
CA ALA A 184 9.63 4.14 10.44
C ALA A 184 10.36 3.91 9.10
N PHE A 185 10.13 2.73 8.52
CA PHE A 185 10.51 2.41 7.15
C PHE A 185 9.25 2.14 6.33
N ARG A 186 9.15 2.78 5.15
CA ARG A 186 8.02 2.65 4.24
C ARG A 186 8.47 2.15 2.87
N ALA A 187 7.88 1.05 2.43
CA ALA A 187 7.96 0.59 1.05
C ALA A 187 6.65 0.93 0.33
N VAL A 188 6.74 1.54 -0.85
CA VAL A 188 5.61 1.93 -1.69
C VAL A 188 5.72 1.19 -3.02
N LEU A 189 4.77 0.31 -3.27
CA LEU A 189 4.63 -0.42 -4.53
C LEU A 189 3.54 0.27 -5.36
N PRO A 190 3.84 0.91 -6.50
CA PRO A 190 2.82 1.49 -7.34
C PRO A 190 2.01 0.38 -8.05
N ASN A 191 0.72 0.64 -8.24
CA ASN A 191 -0.14 -0.21 -9.04
C ASN A 191 0.21 -0.02 -10.52
N ILE A 192 0.62 -1.09 -11.19
CA ILE A 192 1.08 -1.05 -12.60
C ILE A 192 -0.05 -0.72 -13.57
N HIS A 193 -1.30 -0.95 -13.18
CA HIS A 193 -2.50 -0.68 -13.96
C HIS A 193 -3.34 0.46 -13.39
N ALA A 194 -2.84 1.20 -12.40
CA ALA A 194 -3.50 2.43 -12.01
C ALA A 194 -3.50 3.33 -13.23
N LYS A 195 -4.69 3.78 -13.64
CA LYS A 195 -4.77 4.86 -14.61
C LYS A 195 -3.99 6.01 -14.00
N VAL A 196 -2.89 6.38 -14.63
CA VAL A 196 -2.28 7.69 -14.40
C VAL A 196 -3.34 8.66 -14.89
N LEU A 197 -4.24 9.05 -13.99
CA LEU A 197 -5.15 10.14 -14.24
C LEU A 197 -4.23 11.30 -14.64
N SER A 198 -4.42 11.80 -15.85
CA SER A 198 -3.75 13.01 -16.27
C SER A 198 -3.94 14.09 -15.20
N ALA A 199 -3.03 15.06 -15.09
CA ALA A 199 -3.21 16.18 -14.17
C ALA A 199 -4.60 16.84 -14.35
N GLU A 200 -5.14 16.79 -15.58
CA GLU A 200 -6.50 17.17 -15.90
C GLU A 200 -7.57 16.28 -15.27
N GLU A 201 -7.45 14.96 -15.32
CA GLU A 201 -8.43 14.06 -14.68
C GLU A 201 -8.37 14.11 -13.14
N GLN A 202 -7.19 14.34 -12.55
CA GLN A 202 -7.05 14.58 -11.11
C GLN A 202 -7.78 15.85 -10.67
N LYS A 203 -7.78 16.90 -11.50
CA LYS A 203 -8.49 18.16 -11.24
C LYS A 203 -10.00 17.94 -11.10
N TYR A 204 -10.59 16.99 -11.84
CA TYR A 204 -12.03 16.72 -11.82
C TYR A 204 -12.45 15.65 -10.81
N LEU A 205 -11.50 14.90 -10.25
CA LEU A 205 -11.78 13.75 -9.39
C LEU A 205 -12.66 14.07 -8.16
N PRO A 206 -12.48 15.19 -7.43
CA PRO A 206 -13.35 15.53 -6.30
C PRO A 206 -14.82 15.70 -6.72
N ILE A 207 -15.06 16.27 -7.91
CA ILE A 207 -16.40 16.47 -8.47
C ILE A 207 -16.99 15.15 -8.95
N LEU A 208 -16.18 14.33 -9.64
CA LEU A 208 -16.62 13.03 -10.15
C LEU A 208 -17.04 12.08 -9.01
N ARG A 209 -16.40 12.17 -7.85
CA ARG A 209 -16.78 11.41 -6.64
C ARG A 209 -18.15 11.82 -6.08
N LEU A 210 -18.60 13.06 -6.28
CA LEU A 210 -19.94 13.47 -5.84
C LEU A 210 -21.02 12.65 -6.55
N PHE A 211 -20.81 12.32 -7.82
CA PHE A 211 -21.76 11.52 -8.61
C PHE A 211 -21.91 10.06 -8.16
N GLU A 212 -20.99 9.56 -7.34
CA GLU A 212 -21.13 8.23 -6.72
C GLU A 212 -22.16 8.24 -5.58
N LYS A 213 -22.37 9.40 -4.95
CA LYS A 213 -23.27 9.56 -3.80
C LYS A 213 -24.63 10.16 -4.19
N GLN A 214 -24.66 11.00 -5.22
CA GLN A 214 -25.87 11.67 -5.68
C GLN A 214 -25.93 11.71 -7.21
N LYS A 215 -27.14 11.57 -7.78
CA LYS A 215 -27.33 11.56 -9.24
C LYS A 215 -27.11 12.93 -9.89
N GLU A 216 -27.33 13.99 -9.14
CA GLU A 216 -27.21 15.37 -9.59
C GLU A 216 -26.39 16.16 -8.57
N ILE A 217 -25.58 17.11 -9.04
CA ILE A 217 -24.77 17.99 -8.19
C ILE A 217 -25.08 19.46 -8.47
N THR A 218 -24.91 20.30 -7.47
CA THR A 218 -25.02 21.75 -7.60
C THR A 218 -23.64 22.42 -7.67
N ARG A 219 -23.60 23.69 -8.05
CA ARG A 219 -22.37 24.48 -7.97
C ARG A 219 -21.84 24.56 -6.53
N SER A 220 -22.74 24.64 -5.54
CA SER A 220 -22.36 24.70 -4.12
C SER A 220 -21.61 23.45 -3.69
N ASP A 221 -22.07 22.28 -4.16
CA ASP A 221 -21.44 21.00 -3.85
C ASP A 221 -20.02 20.92 -4.43
N VAL A 222 -19.80 21.52 -5.61
CA VAL A 222 -18.50 21.63 -6.26
C VAL A 222 -17.57 22.60 -5.52
N GLU A 223 -18.08 23.74 -5.07
CA GLU A 223 -17.32 24.70 -4.25
C GLU A 223 -16.81 24.03 -2.96
N GLU A 224 -17.68 23.27 -2.29
CA GLU A 224 -17.36 22.52 -1.08
C GLU A 224 -16.35 21.40 -1.36
N ALA A 225 -16.57 20.57 -2.39
CA ALA A 225 -15.69 19.46 -2.72
C ALA A 225 -14.27 19.89 -3.13
N LEU A 226 -14.12 21.09 -3.70
CA LEU A 226 -12.84 21.66 -4.11
C LEU A 226 -12.21 22.58 -3.06
N GLY A 227 -12.95 22.97 -2.01
CA GLY A 227 -12.53 24.01 -1.07
C GLY A 227 -12.22 25.35 -1.76
N SER A 228 -12.95 25.69 -2.81
CA SER A 228 -12.62 26.80 -3.72
C SER A 228 -13.76 27.80 -3.88
N GLY A 229 -13.42 29.04 -4.25
CA GLY A 229 -14.41 30.09 -4.47
C GLY A 229 -15.23 29.90 -5.76
N THR A 230 -16.39 30.57 -5.81
CA THR A 230 -17.38 30.44 -6.89
C THR A 230 -16.83 30.58 -8.30
N THR A 231 -15.91 31.52 -8.54
CA THR A 231 -15.31 31.74 -9.86
C THR A 231 -14.51 30.52 -10.34
N HIS A 232 -13.77 29.87 -9.44
CA HIS A 232 -13.00 28.68 -9.78
C HIS A 232 -13.91 27.50 -10.07
N ALA A 233 -14.94 27.28 -9.25
CA ALA A 233 -15.94 26.23 -9.46
C ALA A 233 -16.68 26.40 -10.79
N ILE A 234 -17.04 27.62 -11.18
CA ILE A 234 -17.68 27.91 -12.48
C ILE A 234 -16.75 27.56 -13.64
N ASN A 235 -15.47 27.96 -13.56
CA ASN A 235 -14.50 27.66 -14.62
C ASN A 235 -14.29 26.16 -14.78
N ILE A 236 -14.19 25.41 -13.67
CA ILE A 236 -14.05 23.95 -13.71
C ILE A 236 -15.30 23.30 -14.29
N LEU A 237 -16.50 23.69 -13.85
CA LEU A 237 -17.75 23.17 -14.40
C LEU A 237 -17.88 23.45 -15.90
N LYS A 238 -17.43 24.62 -16.36
CA LYS A 238 -17.41 24.97 -17.78
C LYS A 238 -16.46 24.06 -18.56
N GLU A 239 -15.23 23.86 -18.08
CA GLU A 239 -14.30 22.92 -18.71
C GLU A 239 -14.84 21.49 -18.77
N MET A 240 -15.49 21.02 -17.69
CA MET A 240 -16.09 19.68 -17.64
C MET A 240 -17.27 19.54 -18.61
N LEU A 241 -18.05 20.59 -18.83
CA LEU A 241 -19.08 20.64 -19.87
C LEU A 241 -18.47 20.60 -21.27
N ASP A 242 -17.42 21.39 -21.51
CA ASP A 242 -16.73 21.46 -22.81
C ASP A 242 -16.07 20.11 -23.18
N LYS A 243 -15.61 19.35 -22.17
CA LYS A 243 -15.05 17.99 -22.31
C LYS A 243 -16.09 16.86 -22.29
N ASP A 244 -17.38 17.20 -22.24
CA ASP A 244 -18.50 16.26 -22.23
C ASP A 244 -18.53 15.27 -21.05
N LEU A 245 -17.90 15.62 -19.92
CA LEU A 245 -17.87 14.78 -18.71
C LEU A 245 -19.16 14.88 -17.89
N ILE A 246 -19.87 16.00 -18.03
CA ILE A 246 -21.13 16.29 -17.35
C ILE A 246 -22.09 16.97 -18.33
N SER A 247 -23.38 16.95 -18.01
CA SER A 247 -24.40 17.74 -18.69
C SER A 247 -25.15 18.63 -17.71
N LYS A 248 -25.57 19.80 -18.19
CA LYS A 248 -26.31 20.79 -17.40
C LYS A 248 -27.82 20.56 -17.55
N VAL A 249 -28.51 20.48 -16.42
CA VAL A 249 -29.96 20.29 -16.33
C VAL A 249 -30.57 21.46 -15.54
N GLY A 250 -31.72 21.96 -16.00
CA GLY A 250 -32.41 23.09 -15.37
C GLY A 250 -31.81 24.48 -15.73
N ASN A 251 -32.44 25.53 -15.21
CA ASN A 251 -32.12 26.92 -15.53
C ASN A 251 -32.04 27.81 -14.28
N GLY A 252 -31.15 28.81 -14.33
CA GLY A 252 -30.98 29.81 -13.26
C GLY A 252 -30.63 29.18 -11.91
N ARG A 253 -31.41 29.48 -10.86
CA ARG A 253 -31.20 28.98 -9.49
C ARG A 253 -31.41 27.46 -9.35
N LEU A 254 -32.11 26.84 -10.31
CA LEU A 254 -32.36 25.41 -10.36
C LEU A 254 -31.35 24.66 -11.23
N THR A 255 -30.22 25.29 -11.60
CA THR A 255 -29.16 24.62 -12.35
C THR A 255 -28.60 23.44 -11.54
N ARG A 256 -28.56 22.28 -12.18
CA ARG A 256 -27.95 21.03 -11.71
C ARG A 256 -27.02 20.49 -12.79
N TYR A 257 -26.06 19.68 -12.38
CA TYR A 257 -25.18 18.96 -13.29
C TYR A 257 -25.33 17.48 -13.05
N VAL A 258 -25.36 16.70 -14.13
CA VAL A 258 -25.44 15.23 -14.09
C VAL A 258 -24.29 14.64 -14.87
N LYS A 259 -23.76 13.51 -14.40
CA LYS A 259 -22.68 12.80 -15.09
C LYS A 259 -23.20 12.23 -16.42
N LYS A 260 -22.42 12.40 -17.48
CA LYS A 260 -22.68 11.73 -18.76
C LYS A 260 -22.21 10.28 -18.74
#